data_AF-A0A8K0SBY7-F1
#
_entry.id   AF-A0A8K0SBY7-F1
#
_cell.length_a   1.000
_cell.length_b   1.000
_cell.length_c   1.000
_cell.angle_alpha   90.00
_cell.angle_beta   90.00
_cell.angle_gamma   90.00
#
_symmetry.space_group_name_H-M   'P 1'
#
loop_
_entity.id
_entity.type
_entity.pdbx_description
1 polymer ?
#
loop_
_entity_poly.entity_id
_entity_poly.type
_entity_poly.pdbx_seq_one_letter_code
_entity_poly.pdbx_strand_id
1 'polypeptide(L)'
;MAKSGHKKLSEGKDMIKTNSPRALLSEDGKEPGKIGVTMVPISTLESSFSISTGSGLNGYNDARLAATSLAIQYLEIPEGPLWNVVQGAGYAYHAHFARDIQSGVLSYRVIRSPDAHKAIAVSRQAIQDISASTTPIKKHLLKDAVSQIVVMFADHLATTPNATEQNFVLSVIRGLPLNWSKTFLKAPGESNVLVTCGKLMTKGMKNSFQGMGYKGHIRSLDNFGDEYGMAV
;
A
#
# COMPACT_ATOMS: atom_id res chain seq x y z
N MET A 1 -41.88 -13.52 -26.30
CA MET A 1 -41.65 -12.17 -25.71
C MET A 1 -41.81 -12.25 -24.20
N ALA A 2 -40.72 -12.42 -23.45
CA ALA A 2 -40.76 -12.43 -21.98
C ALA A 2 -40.21 -11.09 -21.46
N LYS A 3 -41.08 -10.28 -20.84
CA LYS A 3 -40.70 -9.02 -20.20
C LYS A 3 -39.95 -9.35 -18.91
N SER A 4 -38.62 -9.19 -18.92
CA SER A 4 -37.79 -9.19 -17.71
C SER A 4 -38.09 -7.90 -16.93
N GLY A 5 -38.92 -8.03 -15.89
CA GLY A 5 -39.16 -6.95 -14.93
C GLY A 5 -37.92 -6.77 -14.06
N HIS A 6 -37.09 -5.78 -14.38
CA HIS A 6 -36.06 -5.30 -13.47
C HIS A 6 -36.74 -4.73 -12.22
N LYS A 7 -36.78 -5.51 -11.15
CA LYS A 7 -37.16 -5.04 -9.81
C LYS A 7 -36.13 -3.99 -9.40
N LYS A 8 -36.48 -2.71 -9.52
CA LYS A 8 -35.73 -1.61 -8.92
C LYS A 8 -35.51 -1.96 -7.44
N LEU A 9 -34.25 -2.07 -7.02
CA LEU A 9 -33.91 -2.11 -5.61
C LEU A 9 -34.56 -0.88 -4.97
N SER A 10 -35.44 -1.11 -3.99
CA SER A 10 -36.10 -0.04 -3.24
C SER A 10 -35.04 0.94 -2.74
N GLU A 11 -35.28 2.24 -2.91
CA GLU A 11 -34.46 3.29 -2.32
C GLU A 11 -34.25 2.95 -0.85
N GLY A 12 -32.98 2.67 -0.52
CA GLY A 12 -32.61 2.11 0.78
C GLY A 12 -33.06 3.06 1.88
N LYS A 13 -33.73 2.51 2.90
CA LYS A 13 -33.82 3.12 4.24
C LYS A 13 -32.49 3.79 4.57
N ASP A 14 -32.53 5.00 5.11
CA ASP A 14 -31.35 5.75 5.55
C ASP A 14 -30.34 4.81 6.21
N MET A 15 -29.23 4.55 5.52
CA MET A 15 -28.22 3.64 6.04
C MET A 15 -27.63 4.26 7.30
N ILE A 16 -27.63 3.49 8.39
CA ILE A 16 -27.02 3.93 9.65
C ILE A 16 -25.55 4.22 9.36
N LYS A 17 -25.15 5.49 9.50
CA LYS A 17 -23.74 5.88 9.33
C LYS A 17 -22.93 5.21 10.43
N THR A 18 -21.87 4.51 10.03
CA THR A 18 -20.88 4.00 10.99
C THR A 18 -20.12 5.18 11.60
N ASN A 19 -19.78 5.06 12.88
CA ASN A 19 -18.91 6.03 13.52
C ASN A 19 -17.56 6.04 12.82
N SER A 20 -17.02 7.23 12.56
CA SER A 20 -15.69 7.35 11.98
C SER A 20 -14.66 6.76 12.96
N PRO A 21 -13.72 5.91 12.50
CA PRO A 21 -12.66 5.38 13.36
C PRO A 21 -11.88 6.47 14.12
N ARG A 22 -11.75 7.67 13.53
CA ARG A 22 -11.12 8.83 14.18
C ARG A 22 -11.88 9.32 15.42
N ALA A 23 -13.20 9.16 15.46
CA ALA A 23 -14.02 9.52 16.62
C ALA A 23 -13.91 8.50 17.77
N LEU A 24 -13.34 7.32 17.49
CA LEU A 24 -13.17 6.22 18.45
C LEU A 24 -11.72 6.12 18.99
N LEU A 25 -10.88 7.11 18.67
CA LEU A 25 -9.51 7.16 19.18
C LEU A 25 -9.53 7.38 20.70
N SER A 26 -8.69 6.61 21.40
CA SER A 26 -8.32 6.93 22.78
C SER A 26 -7.64 8.31 22.84
N GLU A 27 -7.52 8.89 24.03
CA GLU A 27 -6.78 10.16 24.20
C GLU A 27 -5.35 10.06 23.62
N ASP A 28 -4.69 8.92 23.86
CA ASP A 28 -3.39 8.55 23.30
C ASP A 28 -3.38 8.54 21.76
N GLY A 29 -4.46 8.03 21.17
CA GLY A 29 -4.62 7.93 19.72
C GLY A 29 -4.88 9.28 19.05
N LYS A 30 -5.44 10.25 19.78
CA LYS A 30 -5.62 11.63 19.29
C LYS A 30 -4.31 12.39 19.22
N GLU A 31 -3.36 12.10 20.12
CA GLU A 31 -2.04 12.74 20.18
C GLU A 31 -0.89 11.71 20.24
N PRO A 32 -0.63 10.99 19.12
CA PRO A 32 0.43 9.99 19.08
C PRO A 32 1.80 10.58 19.48
N GLY A 33 2.54 9.85 20.31
CA GLY A 33 3.90 10.21 20.73
C GLY A 33 4.03 10.88 22.10
N LYS A 34 2.93 11.23 22.79
CA LYS A 34 3.00 11.89 24.12
C LYS A 34 3.32 10.96 25.29
N ILE A 35 2.96 9.69 25.18
CA ILE A 35 3.04 8.73 26.31
C ILE A 35 4.39 8.00 26.37
N GLY A 36 5.16 8.07 25.28
CA GLY A 36 6.43 7.35 25.17
C GLY A 36 6.22 5.87 24.89
N VAL A 37 6.75 5.01 25.76
CA VAL A 37 6.80 3.55 25.54
C VAL A 37 5.99 2.83 26.60
N THR A 38 5.00 2.04 26.16
CA THR A 38 4.26 1.09 27.01
C THR A 38 4.79 -0.32 26.74
N MET A 39 5.36 -0.95 27.76
CA MET A 39 5.82 -2.35 27.67
C MET A 39 4.74 -3.29 28.19
N VAL A 40 4.30 -4.22 27.35
CA VAL A 40 3.32 -5.26 27.72
C VAL A 40 4.05 -6.60 27.73
N PRO A 41 4.42 -7.13 28.92
CA PRO A 41 5.09 -8.42 28.98
C PRO A 41 4.13 -9.53 28.56
N ILE A 42 4.60 -10.40 27.67
CA ILE A 42 3.91 -11.62 27.25
C ILE A 42 4.85 -12.81 27.49
N SER A 43 4.35 -14.04 27.42
CA SER A 43 5.11 -15.26 27.75
C SER A 43 6.21 -15.65 26.75
N THR A 44 6.53 -14.80 25.76
CA THR A 44 7.57 -15.08 24.77
C THR A 44 8.96 -14.75 25.33
N LEU A 45 9.88 -15.72 25.24
CA LEU A 45 11.22 -15.60 25.83
C LEU A 45 12.21 -14.79 24.98
N GLU A 46 12.14 -14.88 23.65
CA GLU A 46 13.23 -14.39 22.77
C GLU A 46 12.78 -13.47 21.63
N SER A 47 11.53 -12.99 21.68
CA SER A 47 10.98 -12.16 20.61
C SER A 47 10.21 -10.99 21.17
N SER A 48 10.36 -9.85 20.51
CA SER A 48 9.63 -8.63 20.77
C SER A 48 8.79 -8.24 19.54
N PHE A 49 7.73 -7.51 19.82
CA PHE A 49 6.85 -6.88 18.84
C PHE A 49 6.67 -5.43 19.25
N SER A 50 6.79 -4.51 18.29
CA SER A 50 6.57 -3.10 18.55
C SER A 50 5.62 -2.49 17.53
N ILE A 51 4.83 -1.53 18.00
CA ILE A 51 4.05 -0.62 17.18
C ILE A 51 4.43 0.78 17.61
N SER A 52 5.05 1.52 16.72
CA SER A 52 5.27 2.97 16.89
C SER A 52 4.16 3.69 16.13
N THR A 53 3.41 4.56 16.79
CA THR A 53 2.32 5.32 16.16
C THR A 53 2.72 6.77 15.95
N GLY A 54 2.23 7.36 14.87
CA GLY A 54 2.41 8.76 14.52
C GLY A 54 1.20 9.30 13.79
N SER A 55 1.13 10.63 13.65
CA SER A 55 0.09 11.28 12.85
C SER A 55 0.20 10.87 11.39
N GLY A 56 -0.91 10.38 10.84
CA GLY A 56 -1.02 9.94 9.46
C GLY A 56 -1.68 10.97 8.55
N LEU A 57 -2.41 10.45 7.57
CA LEU A 57 -3.11 11.24 6.56
C LEU A 57 -4.48 11.70 7.06
N ASN A 58 -4.99 12.79 6.50
CA ASN A 58 -6.27 13.37 6.90
C ASN A 58 -7.47 12.91 6.07
N GLY A 59 -7.28 11.87 5.25
CA GLY A 59 -8.32 11.24 4.45
C GLY A 59 -7.84 10.83 3.07
N TYR A 60 -8.76 10.29 2.28
CA TYR A 60 -8.49 9.78 0.94
C TYR A 60 -8.23 10.87 -0.11
N ASN A 61 -8.47 12.14 0.23
CA ASN A 61 -8.19 13.30 -0.62
C ASN A 61 -6.98 14.11 -0.11
N ASP A 62 -6.22 13.60 0.86
CA ASP A 62 -4.99 14.27 1.34
C ASP A 62 -3.97 14.33 0.18
N ALA A 63 -3.45 15.53 -0.10
CA ALA A 63 -2.50 15.74 -1.19
C ALA A 63 -1.21 14.92 -1.02
N ARG A 64 -0.87 14.54 0.22
CA ARG A 64 0.31 13.72 0.53
C ARG A 64 0.08 12.23 0.28
N LEU A 65 -1.16 11.77 0.09
CA LEU A 65 -1.50 10.35 0.04
C LEU A 65 -0.68 9.57 -0.99
N ALA A 66 -0.54 10.10 -2.21
CA ALA A 66 0.24 9.47 -3.27
C ALA A 66 1.73 9.44 -2.93
N ALA A 67 2.30 10.57 -2.50
CA ALA A 67 3.71 10.67 -2.13
C ALA A 67 4.06 9.78 -0.94
N THR A 68 3.25 9.76 0.12
CA THR A 68 3.44 8.92 1.30
C THR A 68 3.28 7.44 0.98
N SER A 69 2.32 7.08 0.13
CA SER A 69 2.15 5.68 -0.30
C SER A 69 3.36 5.20 -1.11
N LEU A 70 3.86 6.03 -2.03
CA LEU A 70 5.06 5.72 -2.80
C LEU A 70 6.32 5.65 -1.93
N ALA A 71 6.49 6.60 -1.00
CA ALA A 71 7.62 6.61 -0.08
C ALA A 71 7.65 5.34 0.77
N ILE A 72 6.52 4.92 1.33
CA ILE A 72 6.45 3.69 2.11
C ILE A 72 6.71 2.47 1.23
N GLN A 73 6.12 2.41 0.03
CA GLN A 73 6.38 1.29 -0.87
C GLN A 73 7.87 1.19 -1.23
N TYR A 74 8.52 2.32 -1.49
CA TYR A 74 9.95 2.36 -1.75
C TYR A 74 10.79 1.89 -0.56
N LEU A 75 10.38 2.21 0.67
CA LEU A 75 11.08 1.79 1.89
C LEU A 75 10.99 0.26 2.10
N GLU A 76 9.85 -0.34 1.75
CA GLU A 76 9.49 -1.73 2.08
C GLU A 76 9.67 -2.74 0.94
N ILE A 77 9.94 -2.27 -0.28
CA ILE A 77 10.17 -3.16 -1.42
C ILE A 77 11.28 -4.18 -1.08
N PRO A 78 11.22 -5.42 -1.61
CA PRO A 78 12.34 -6.35 -1.49
C PRO A 78 13.65 -5.68 -1.95
N GLU A 79 14.74 -5.91 -1.21
CA GLU A 79 16.03 -5.23 -1.41
C GLU A 79 16.00 -3.70 -1.24
N GLY A 80 14.88 -3.18 -0.72
CA GLY A 80 14.67 -1.79 -0.34
C GLY A 80 15.44 -1.36 0.90
N PRO A 81 15.38 -0.06 1.25
CA PRO A 81 16.10 0.49 2.39
C PRO A 81 15.83 -0.24 3.71
N LEU A 82 14.56 -0.48 4.06
CA LEU A 82 14.22 -1.15 5.33
C LEU A 82 14.53 -2.64 5.30
N TRP A 83 14.35 -3.29 4.15
CA TRP A 83 14.75 -4.67 3.98
C TRP A 83 16.23 -4.86 4.32
N ASN A 84 17.11 -4.06 3.71
CA ASN A 84 18.55 -4.18 3.88
C ASN A 84 19.00 -3.92 5.32
N VAL A 85 18.51 -2.84 5.94
CA VAL A 85 19.00 -2.43 7.27
C VAL A 85 18.33 -3.17 8.43
N VAL A 86 17.15 -3.78 8.23
CA VAL A 86 16.42 -4.51 9.28
C VAL A 86 16.47 -6.02 9.05
N GLN A 87 15.94 -6.49 7.92
CA GLN A 87 15.79 -7.93 7.65
C GLN A 87 17.11 -8.56 7.22
N GLY A 88 17.81 -7.94 6.26
CA GLY A 88 19.12 -8.37 5.79
C GLY A 88 20.18 -8.41 6.90
N ALA A 89 20.07 -7.51 7.88
CA ALA A 89 20.95 -7.45 9.04
C ALA A 89 20.50 -8.31 10.24
N GLY A 90 19.34 -8.97 10.16
CA GLY A 90 18.83 -9.85 11.21
C GLY A 90 18.24 -9.16 12.45
N TYR A 91 17.91 -7.86 12.38
CA TYR A 91 17.31 -7.14 13.51
C TYR A 91 15.82 -7.44 13.71
N ALA A 92 15.11 -7.87 12.66
CA ALA A 92 13.74 -8.34 12.76
C ALA A 92 13.39 -9.21 11.56
N TYR A 93 12.41 -10.09 11.73
CA TYR A 93 11.86 -10.85 10.61
C TYR A 93 11.08 -9.94 9.66
N HIS A 94 10.29 -8.99 10.17
CA HIS A 94 9.54 -8.03 9.35
C HIS A 94 9.52 -6.64 9.99
N ALA A 95 9.61 -5.62 9.14
CA ALA A 95 9.49 -4.21 9.47
C ALA A 95 8.67 -3.52 8.37
N HIS A 96 7.54 -2.92 8.73
CA HIS A 96 6.65 -2.28 7.76
C HIS A 96 5.77 -1.20 8.41
N PHE A 97 5.15 -0.38 7.58
CA PHE A 97 4.21 0.65 7.93
C PHE A 97 2.79 0.21 7.62
N ALA A 98 1.90 0.35 8.58
CA ALA A 98 0.46 0.28 8.38
C ALA A 98 -0.10 1.71 8.32
N ARG A 99 -0.75 2.04 7.21
CA ARG A 99 -1.45 3.31 7.02
C ARG A 99 -2.93 3.11 7.28
N ASP A 100 -3.46 3.70 8.33
CA ASP A 100 -4.91 3.82 8.50
C ASP A 100 -5.35 5.24 8.16
N ILE A 101 -5.88 5.40 6.94
CA ILE A 101 -6.34 6.69 6.41
C ILE A 101 -7.61 7.17 7.13
N GLN A 102 -8.42 6.25 7.66
CA GLN A 102 -9.71 6.60 8.29
C GLN A 102 -9.53 7.08 9.72
N SER A 103 -8.67 6.43 10.49
CA SER A 103 -8.28 6.96 11.82
C SER A 103 -7.30 8.12 11.69
N GLY A 104 -6.50 8.15 10.62
CA GLY A 104 -5.42 9.11 10.43
C GLY A 104 -4.19 8.78 11.27
N VAL A 105 -3.98 7.50 11.57
CA VAL A 105 -2.80 7.00 12.28
C VAL A 105 -1.89 6.29 11.30
N LEU A 106 -0.61 6.65 11.33
CA LEU A 106 0.46 5.90 10.69
C LEU A 106 1.14 5.05 11.76
N SER A 107 1.30 3.75 11.51
CA SER A 107 1.98 2.86 12.45
C SER A 107 3.20 2.24 11.79
N TYR A 108 4.35 2.29 12.44
CA TYR A 108 5.52 1.49 12.10
C TYR A 108 5.55 0.24 12.99
N ARG A 109 5.69 -0.94 12.39
CA ARG A 109 5.57 -2.23 13.07
C ARG A 109 6.83 -3.04 12.88
N VAL A 110 7.38 -3.54 13.99
CA VAL A 110 8.48 -4.50 13.99
C VAL A 110 7.97 -5.82 14.54
N ILE A 111 8.16 -6.90 13.78
CA ILE A 111 7.63 -8.22 14.08
C ILE A 111 8.77 -9.22 14.18
N ARG A 112 8.73 -10.04 15.23
CA ARG A 112 9.73 -11.09 15.52
C ARG A 112 11.15 -10.51 15.51
N SER A 113 11.41 -9.63 16.46
CA SER A 113 12.72 -9.01 16.65
C SER A 113 13.32 -9.43 17.99
N PRO A 114 14.60 -9.81 18.05
CA PRO A 114 15.28 -10.02 19.34
C PRO A 114 15.42 -8.71 20.13
N ASP A 115 15.40 -7.56 19.45
CA ASP A 115 15.50 -6.23 20.05
C ASP A 115 14.79 -5.20 19.16
N ALA A 116 13.52 -4.93 19.44
CA ALA A 116 12.72 -3.99 18.66
C ALA A 116 13.26 -2.56 18.71
N HIS A 117 13.96 -2.16 19.78
CA HIS A 117 14.56 -0.83 19.88
C HIS A 117 15.66 -0.65 18.83
N LYS A 118 16.56 -1.63 18.69
CA LYS A 118 17.59 -1.58 17.64
C LYS A 118 16.99 -1.55 16.24
N ALA A 119 15.98 -2.39 15.98
CA ALA A 119 15.27 -2.39 14.70
C ALA A 119 14.65 -1.02 14.40
N ILE A 120 14.02 -0.36 15.37
CA ILE A 120 13.47 0.99 15.23
C ILE A 120 14.58 2.01 14.96
N ALA A 121 15.69 1.95 15.71
CA ALA A 121 16.79 2.89 15.58
C ALA A 121 17.44 2.85 14.18
N VAL A 122 17.76 1.67 13.66
CA VAL A 122 18.35 1.53 12.31
C VAL A 122 17.37 1.96 11.21
N SER A 123 16.07 1.70 11.42
CA SER A 123 15.01 2.12 10.48
C SER A 123 14.88 3.63 10.43
N ARG A 124 14.89 4.28 11.59
CA ARG A 124 14.85 5.74 11.70
C ARG A 124 16.06 6.36 11.02
N GLN A 125 17.25 5.82 11.26
CA GLN A 125 18.48 6.33 10.65
C GLN A 125 18.41 6.23 9.12
N ALA A 126 18.01 5.06 8.58
CA ALA A 126 17.89 4.89 7.13
C ALA A 126 16.90 5.88 6.49
N ILE A 127 15.77 6.15 7.14
CA ILE A 127 14.80 7.16 6.67
C ILE A 127 15.40 8.56 6.75
N GLN A 128 16.10 8.89 7.84
CA GLN A 128 16.76 10.18 8.01
C GLN A 128 17.84 10.39 6.95
N ASP A 129 18.66 9.38 6.65
CA ASP A 129 19.72 9.46 5.64
C ASP A 129 19.16 9.68 4.22
N ILE A 130 18.02 9.06 3.89
CA ILE A 130 17.31 9.32 2.64
C ILE A 130 16.76 10.76 2.64
N SER A 131 16.15 11.20 3.73
CA SER A 131 15.57 12.54 3.83
C SER A 131 16.62 13.66 3.77
N ALA A 132 17.81 13.40 4.34
CA ALA A 132 18.96 14.30 4.30
C ALA A 132 19.74 14.23 2.97
N SER A 133 19.29 13.40 2.03
CA SER A 133 19.98 13.13 0.75
C SER A 133 21.40 12.55 0.90
N THR A 134 21.75 12.01 2.07
CA THR A 134 23.00 11.26 2.30
C THR A 134 22.99 9.95 1.53
N THR A 135 21.84 9.27 1.50
CA THR A 135 21.64 8.07 0.67
C THR A 135 20.82 8.45 -0.57
N PRO A 136 21.37 8.30 -1.79
CA PRO A 136 20.64 8.63 -3.00
C PRO A 136 19.48 7.67 -3.23
N ILE A 137 18.35 8.21 -3.71
CA ILE A 137 17.19 7.40 -4.10
C ILE A 137 17.56 6.53 -5.30
N LYS A 138 17.46 5.21 -5.14
CA LYS A 138 17.72 4.24 -6.20
C LYS A 138 16.57 4.28 -7.21
N LYS A 139 16.83 4.82 -8.41
CA LYS A 139 15.80 5.03 -9.44
C LYS A 139 15.09 3.74 -9.87
N HIS A 140 15.78 2.60 -9.92
CA HIS A 140 15.15 1.32 -10.28
C HIS A 140 14.15 0.89 -9.20
N LEU A 141 14.54 0.88 -7.93
CA LEU A 141 13.63 0.57 -6.82
C LEU A 141 12.43 1.52 -6.74
N LEU A 142 12.61 2.79 -7.10
CA LEU A 142 11.50 3.73 -7.18
C LEU A 142 10.49 3.35 -8.27
N LYS A 143 10.98 2.95 -9.46
CA LYS A 143 10.12 2.44 -10.54
C LYS A 143 9.42 1.14 -10.16
N ASP A 144 10.13 0.26 -9.46
CA ASP A 144 9.58 -1.00 -8.98
C ASP A 144 8.49 -0.74 -7.93
N ALA A 145 8.69 0.23 -7.03
CA ALA A 145 7.69 0.64 -6.05
C ALA A 145 6.42 1.20 -6.71
N VAL A 146 6.57 2.04 -7.74
CA VAL A 146 5.41 2.51 -8.53
C VAL A 146 4.70 1.31 -9.18
N SER A 147 5.46 0.38 -9.75
CA SER A 147 4.90 -0.81 -10.40
C SER A 147 4.14 -1.70 -9.41
N GLN A 148 4.65 -1.89 -8.20
CA GLN A 148 3.97 -2.67 -7.15
C GLN A 148 2.66 -2.02 -6.70
N ILE A 149 2.61 -0.69 -6.56
CA ILE A 149 1.35 0.01 -6.27
C ILE A 149 0.34 -0.24 -7.38
N VAL A 150 0.77 -0.12 -8.63
CA VAL A 150 -0.10 -0.29 -9.79
C VAL A 150 -0.62 -1.73 -9.89
N VAL A 151 0.23 -2.73 -9.68
CA VAL A 151 -0.16 -4.15 -9.61
C VAL A 151 -1.15 -4.41 -8.48
N MET A 152 -0.92 -3.86 -7.28
CA MET A 152 -1.84 -4.00 -6.14
C MET A 152 -3.26 -3.53 -6.49
N PHE A 153 -3.41 -2.40 -7.18
CA PHE A 153 -4.71 -1.93 -7.64
C PHE A 153 -5.32 -2.82 -8.73
N ALA A 154 -4.49 -3.39 -9.60
CA ALA A 154 -4.96 -4.27 -10.67
C ALA A 154 -5.47 -5.60 -10.12
N ASP A 155 -4.77 -6.19 -9.14
CA ASP A 155 -5.16 -7.43 -8.47
C ASP A 155 -6.48 -7.28 -7.71
N HIS A 156 -6.69 -6.13 -7.06
CA HIS A 156 -7.98 -5.79 -6.42
C HIS A 156 -9.16 -5.72 -7.40
N LEU A 157 -8.90 -5.53 -8.70
CA LEU A 157 -9.91 -5.47 -9.76
C LEU A 157 -9.85 -6.69 -10.70
N ALA A 158 -8.99 -7.67 -10.43
CA ALA A 158 -8.72 -8.77 -11.36
C ALA A 158 -9.90 -9.75 -11.50
N THR A 159 -10.75 -9.83 -10.48
CA THR A 159 -11.92 -10.72 -10.47
C THR A 159 -13.20 -9.94 -10.21
N THR A 160 -14.33 -10.41 -10.75
CA THR A 160 -15.65 -9.78 -10.53
C THR A 160 -16.02 -9.69 -9.05
N PRO A 161 -15.81 -10.73 -8.21
CA PRO A 161 -16.07 -10.63 -6.77
C PRO A 161 -15.24 -9.52 -6.09
N ASN A 162 -13.92 -9.50 -6.31
CA ASN A 162 -13.03 -8.50 -5.71
C ASN A 162 -13.39 -7.08 -6.16
N ALA A 163 -13.64 -6.90 -7.46
CA ALA A 163 -14.03 -5.60 -8.01
C ALA A 163 -15.37 -5.11 -7.42
N THR A 164 -16.32 -6.02 -7.20
CA THR A 164 -17.62 -5.68 -6.59
C THR A 164 -17.45 -5.27 -5.13
N GLU A 165 -16.66 -6.02 -4.36
CA GLU A 165 -16.35 -5.69 -2.97
C GLU A 165 -15.66 -4.32 -2.86
N GLN A 166 -14.64 -4.08 -3.69
CA GLN A 166 -13.92 -2.80 -3.69
C GLN A 166 -14.83 -1.63 -4.08
N ASN A 167 -15.70 -1.80 -5.07
CA ASN A 167 -16.66 -0.76 -5.44
C ASN A 167 -17.69 -0.48 -4.33
N PHE A 168 -18.15 -1.52 -3.64
CA PHE A 168 -19.02 -1.37 -2.47
C PHE A 168 -18.30 -0.60 -1.36
N VAL A 169 -17.07 -1.00 -1.00
CA VAL A 169 -16.29 -0.32 0.04
C VAL A 169 -16.00 1.13 -0.34
N LEU A 170 -15.61 1.42 -1.59
CA LEU A 170 -15.35 2.78 -2.05
C LEU A 170 -16.61 3.65 -1.99
N SER A 171 -17.71 3.19 -2.58
CA SER A 171 -18.93 4.00 -2.72
C SER A 171 -19.77 4.06 -1.45
N VAL A 172 -20.05 2.91 -0.84
CA VAL A 172 -20.99 2.79 0.29
C VAL A 172 -20.30 3.06 1.61
N ILE A 173 -19.14 2.44 1.86
CA ILE A 173 -18.46 2.58 3.16
C ILE A 173 -17.65 3.87 3.25
N ARG A 174 -16.93 4.22 2.17
CA ARG A 174 -16.02 5.38 2.16
C ARG A 174 -16.62 6.65 1.54
N GLY A 175 -17.75 6.56 0.84
CA GLY A 175 -18.36 7.70 0.16
C GLY A 175 -17.50 8.30 -0.96
N LEU A 176 -16.60 7.51 -1.54
CA LEU A 176 -15.68 7.93 -2.61
C LEU A 176 -16.27 7.60 -3.99
N PRO A 177 -15.93 8.39 -5.03
CA PRO A 177 -16.39 8.08 -6.37
C PRO A 177 -15.73 6.79 -6.87
N LEU A 178 -16.46 5.98 -7.66
CA LEU A 178 -15.96 4.69 -8.16
C LEU A 178 -14.69 4.81 -9.04
N ASN A 179 -14.43 6.00 -9.59
CA ASN A 179 -13.21 6.29 -10.34
C ASN A 179 -12.04 6.80 -9.46
N TRP A 180 -12.20 6.86 -8.13
CA TRP A 180 -11.18 7.39 -7.21
C TRP A 180 -9.83 6.69 -7.38
N SER A 181 -9.81 5.36 -7.51
CA SER A 181 -8.58 4.60 -7.74
C SER A 181 -7.86 5.02 -9.02
N LYS A 182 -8.60 5.39 -10.07
CA LYS A 182 -8.02 5.90 -11.31
C LYS A 182 -7.44 7.30 -11.11
N THR A 183 -8.11 8.15 -10.34
CA THR A 183 -7.59 9.49 -9.99
C THR A 183 -6.34 9.39 -9.14
N PHE A 184 -6.31 8.47 -8.17
CA PHE A 184 -5.14 8.18 -7.36
C PHE A 184 -3.94 7.72 -8.22
N LEU A 185 -4.19 6.84 -9.20
CA LEU A 185 -3.17 6.34 -10.14
C LEU A 185 -2.82 7.30 -11.30
N LYS A 186 -3.59 8.37 -11.52
CA LYS A 186 -3.24 9.41 -12.50
C LYS A 186 -2.09 10.30 -12.03
N ALA A 187 -1.91 10.47 -10.72
CA ALA A 187 -0.74 11.15 -10.17
C ALA A 187 0.59 10.41 -10.52
N PRO A 188 0.64 9.07 -10.58
CA PRO A 188 1.77 8.31 -11.14
C PRO A 188 1.76 8.09 -12.67
N GLY A 189 0.87 8.74 -13.43
CA GLY A 189 0.59 8.47 -14.85
C GLY A 189 1.68 8.82 -15.89
N GLU A 190 2.86 9.28 -15.47
CA GLU A 190 4.04 9.42 -16.34
C GLU A 190 4.98 8.20 -16.29
N SER A 191 4.67 7.21 -15.44
CA SER A 191 5.54 6.07 -15.20
C SER A 191 5.30 4.90 -16.17
N ASN A 192 6.38 4.21 -16.52
CA ASN A 192 6.32 2.93 -17.23
C ASN A 192 6.16 1.82 -16.19
N VAL A 193 5.14 0.97 -16.36
CA VAL A 193 4.86 -0.16 -15.47
C VAL A 193 5.06 -1.46 -16.24
N LEU A 194 5.98 -2.29 -15.76
CA LEU A 194 6.21 -3.64 -16.27
C LEU A 194 5.56 -4.64 -15.30
N VAL A 195 4.68 -5.49 -15.82
CA VAL A 195 3.96 -6.49 -15.02
C VAL A 195 4.19 -7.87 -15.58
N THR A 196 4.83 -8.73 -14.79
CA THR A 196 4.91 -10.17 -15.05
C THR A 196 3.67 -10.83 -14.48
N CYS A 197 2.87 -11.49 -15.32
CA CYS A 197 1.69 -12.24 -14.87
C CYS A 197 1.51 -13.52 -15.69
N GLY A 198 0.78 -14.50 -15.15
CA GLY A 198 0.49 -15.75 -15.86
C GLY A 198 -0.30 -15.52 -17.15
N LYS A 199 -0.13 -16.39 -18.16
CA LYS A 199 -0.78 -16.27 -19.50
C LYS A 199 -2.31 -16.13 -19.44
N LEU A 200 -2.96 -16.71 -18.44
CA LEU A 200 -4.41 -16.62 -18.25
C LEU A 200 -4.86 -15.26 -17.70
N MET A 201 -3.98 -14.54 -17.02
CA MET A 201 -4.27 -13.27 -16.36
C MET A 201 -4.04 -12.07 -17.28
N THR A 202 -3.29 -12.23 -18.36
CA THR A 202 -2.81 -11.14 -19.21
C THR A 202 -3.94 -10.29 -19.81
N LYS A 203 -5.05 -10.93 -20.19
CA LYS A 203 -6.23 -10.24 -20.75
C LYS A 203 -6.98 -9.44 -19.69
N GLY A 204 -7.19 -10.01 -18.50
CA GLY A 204 -7.81 -9.32 -17.37
C GLY A 204 -6.97 -8.13 -16.90
N MET A 205 -5.67 -8.36 -16.72
CA MET A 205 -4.71 -7.35 -16.25
C MET A 205 -4.57 -6.19 -17.25
N LYS A 206 -4.50 -6.49 -18.55
CA LYS A 206 -4.50 -5.46 -19.60
C LYS A 206 -5.75 -4.60 -19.54
N ASN A 207 -6.93 -5.20 -19.43
CA ASN A 207 -8.19 -4.48 -19.33
C ASN A 207 -8.25 -3.60 -18.08
N SER A 208 -7.75 -4.08 -16.94
CA SER A 208 -7.63 -3.31 -15.70
C SER A 208 -6.72 -2.10 -15.87
N PHE A 209 -5.51 -2.27 -16.42
CA PHE A 209 -4.56 -1.17 -16.64
C PHE A 209 -5.03 -0.15 -17.69
N GLN A 210 -5.67 -0.63 -18.77
CA GLN A 210 -6.32 0.26 -19.73
C GLN A 210 -7.48 1.02 -19.09
N GLY A 211 -8.24 0.36 -18.22
CA GLY A 211 -9.27 0.98 -17.40
C GLY A 211 -8.71 2.08 -16.49
N MET A 212 -7.46 1.98 -16.06
CA MET A 212 -6.74 2.98 -15.25
C MET A 212 -6.10 4.11 -16.07
N GLY A 213 -6.12 4.03 -17.41
CA GLY A 213 -5.58 5.06 -18.31
C GLY A 213 -4.19 4.76 -18.88
N TYR A 214 -3.62 3.59 -18.61
CA TYR A 214 -2.33 3.17 -19.19
C TYR A 214 -2.51 2.60 -20.60
N LYS A 215 -1.50 2.80 -21.46
CA LYS A 215 -1.41 2.10 -22.74
C LYS A 215 -1.00 0.65 -22.49
N GLY A 216 -1.93 -0.29 -22.71
CA GLY A 216 -1.68 -1.71 -22.46
C GLY A 216 -0.93 -2.40 -23.60
N HIS A 217 0.30 -2.83 -23.35
CA HIS A 217 1.10 -3.67 -24.24
C HIS A 217 1.32 -5.05 -23.62
N ILE A 218 1.16 -6.12 -24.40
CA ILE A 218 1.50 -7.48 -23.98
C ILE A 218 2.74 -7.88 -24.78
N ARG A 219 3.82 -8.26 -24.08
CA ARG A 219 5.06 -8.74 -24.69
C ARG A 219 5.38 -10.12 -24.10
N SER A 220 5.84 -11.05 -24.95
CA SER A 220 6.40 -12.33 -24.47
C SER A 220 7.72 -12.07 -23.76
N LEU A 221 8.15 -13.01 -22.91
CA LEU A 221 9.47 -12.96 -22.29
C LEU A 221 10.59 -12.92 -23.35
N ASP A 222 10.36 -13.58 -24.49
CA ASP A 222 11.27 -13.62 -25.64
C ASP A 222 11.59 -12.22 -26.19
N ASN A 223 10.69 -11.25 -26.00
CA ASN A 223 10.87 -9.87 -26.46
C ASN A 223 11.88 -9.07 -25.62
N PHE A 224 12.37 -9.64 -24.51
CA PHE A 224 13.34 -9.01 -23.61
C PHE A 224 14.70 -9.73 -23.60
N GLY A 225 14.87 -10.81 -24.37
CA GLY A 225 16.10 -11.61 -24.41
C GLY A 225 17.34 -10.78 -24.78
N ASP A 226 17.17 -9.85 -25.73
CA ASP A 226 18.25 -8.99 -26.22
C ASP A 226 18.67 -7.91 -25.21
N GLU A 227 17.76 -7.48 -24.31
CA GLU A 227 18.01 -6.41 -23.34
C GLU A 227 18.88 -6.87 -22.15
N TYR A 228 18.98 -8.19 -21.91
CA TYR A 228 19.83 -8.78 -20.87
C TYR A 228 21.24 -9.16 -21.35
N GLY A 229 21.59 -8.88 -22.62
CA GLY A 229 22.88 -9.27 -23.18
C GLY A 229 23.09 -10.79 -23.26
N MET A 230 22.02 -11.58 -23.17
CA MET A 230 22.06 -13.02 -23.37
C MET A 230 21.83 -13.34 -24.84
N ALA A 231 22.77 -12.92 -25.68
CA ALA A 231 22.87 -13.48 -27.03
C ALA A 231 23.49 -14.88 -26.91
N VAL A 232 22.86 -15.86 -27.54
CA VAL A 232 23.55 -17.04 -28.07
C VAL A 232 23.90 -16.74 -29.52
#